data_AF-A0A1C6T5X8-F1
#
_entry.id   AF-A0A1C6T5X8-F1
#
_cell.length_a   1.000
_cell.length_b   1.000
_cell.length_c   1.000
_cell.angle_alpha   90.00
_cell.angle_beta   90.00
_cell.angle_gamma   90.00
#
_symmetry.space_group_name_H-M   'P 1'
#
loop_
_entity.id
_entity.type
_entity.pdbx_description
1 polymer ?
#
loop_
_entity_poly.entity_id
_entity_poly.type
_entity_poly.pdbx_seq_one_letter_code
_entity_poly.pdbx_strand_id
1 'polypeptide(L)' 'MRTVPYSEVRQNLAKMLDHVVDDAEEVVITRSGGEAAVIISLREYESLKETAYLSASPANARRLNEAVEELRNGAGRCTT' A
#
# COMPACT_ATOMS: atom_id res chain seq x y z
N MET A 1 3.58 -0.46 11.23
CA MET A 1 4.98 -0.18 10.81
C MET A 1 5.94 -0.68 11.88
N ARG A 2 6.66 -1.77 11.59
CA ARG A 2 7.65 -2.36 12.50
C ARG A 2 9.05 -2.14 11.94
N THR A 3 9.93 -1.52 12.71
CA THR A 3 11.33 -1.28 12.30
C THR A 3 12.24 -2.31 12.96
N VAL A 4 13.05 -2.98 12.16
CA VAL A 4 13.96 -4.04 12.63
C VAL A 4 15.34 -3.92 11.98
N PRO A 5 16.42 -4.18 12.73
CA PRO A 5 17.76 -4.13 12.20
C PRO A 5 18.02 -5.31 11.26
N TYR A 6 18.85 -5.10 10.24
CA TYR A 6 19.21 -6.13 9.26
C TYR A 6 19.72 -7.45 9.88
N SER A 7 20.42 -7.38 11.02
CA SER A 7 20.93 -8.56 11.72
C SER A 7 19.81 -9.47 12.27
N GLU A 8 18.69 -8.89 12.68
CA GLU A 8 17.53 -9.63 13.18
C GLU A 8 16.72 -10.23 12.02
N VAL A 9 16.54 -9.46 10.95
CA VAL A 9 15.89 -9.92 9.71
C VAL A 9 16.64 -11.10 9.11
N ARG A 10 17.97 -11.04 9.05
CA ARG A 10 18.80 -12.13 8.51
C ARG A 10 18.63 -13.45 9.29
N GLN A 11 18.46 -13.37 10.60
CA GLN A 11 18.30 -14.56 11.45
C GLN A 11 16.89 -15.14 11.41
N ASN A 12 15.88 -14.29 11.20
CA ASN A 12 14.46 -14.67 11.29
C ASN A 12 13.68 -14.41 10.00
N LEU A 13 14.34 -14.45 8.84
CA LEU A 13 13.74 -14.02 7.57
C LEU A 13 12.45 -14.77 7.24
N ALA A 14 12.44 -16.11 7.37
CA ALA A 14 11.26 -16.92 7.08
C ALA A 14 10.05 -16.50 7.94
N LYS A 15 10.25 -16.41 9.26
CA LYS A 15 9.19 -15.97 10.18
C LYS A 15 8.71 -14.55 9.90
N MET A 16 9.61 -13.66 9.48
CA MET A 16 9.20 -12.30 9.12
C MET A 16 8.40 -12.26 7.84
N LEU A 17 8.72 -13.09 6.85
CA LEU A 17 7.91 -13.19 5.64
C LEU A 17 6.51 -13.73 5.95
N ASP A 18 6.40 -14.75 6.79
CA ASP A 18 5.11 -15.29 7.25
C ASP A 18 4.29 -14.19 7.97
N HIS A 19 4.90 -13.46 8.91
CA HIS A 19 4.24 -12.34 9.59
C HIS A 19 3.79 -11.22 8.64
N VAL A 20 4.61 -10.84 7.66
CA VAL A 20 4.23 -9.80 6.68
C VAL A 20 3.04 -10.24 5.82
N VAL A 21 2.95 -11.53 5.52
CA VAL A 21 1.84 -12.08 4.73
C VAL A 21 0.57 -12.23 5.57
N ASP A 22 0.68 -12.72 6.81
CA ASP A 22 -0.46 -13.02 7.68
C ASP A 22 -1.03 -11.77 8.35
N ASP A 23 -0.18 -10.87 8.83
CA ASP A 23 -0.59 -9.68 9.58
C ASP A 23 -0.78 -8.46 8.67
N ALA A 24 -0.45 -8.55 7.37
CA ALA A 24 -0.47 -7.45 6.41
C ALA A 24 0.29 -6.20 6.90
N GLU A 25 1.33 -6.40 7.71
CA GLU A 25 2.15 -5.31 8.24
C GLU A 25 3.44 -5.13 7.44
N GLU A 26 3.73 -3.87 7.11
CA GLU A 26 5.00 -3.46 6.51
C GLU A 26 6.15 -3.46 7.53
N VAL A 27 7.28 -4.06 7.11
CA VAL A 27 8.49 -4.17 7.93
C VAL A 27 9.60 -3.34 7.31
N VAL A 28 10.12 -2.39 8.09
CA VAL A 28 11.24 -1.53 7.69
C VAL A 28 12.54 -2.11 8.21
N ILE A 29 13.42 -2.50 7.29
CA ILE A 29 14.76 -2.96 7.56
C ILE A 29 15.69 -1.77 7.61
N THR A 30 16.37 -1.58 8.75
CA THR A 30 17.45 -0.61 8.87
C THR A 30 18.81 -1.33 8.82
N ARG A 31 19.71 -0.82 7.97
CA ARG A 31 21.08 -1.32 7.89
C ARG A 31 22.03 -0.30 8.48
N SER A 32 22.90 -0.72 9.39
CA SER A 32 23.98 0.13 9.91
C SER A 32 24.92 0.50 8.76
N GLY A 33 24.87 1.78 8.33
CA GLY A 33 25.71 2.33 7.26
C GLY A 33 25.12 2.26 5.84
N GLY A 34 23.82 1.96 5.68
CA GLY A 34 23.17 1.92 4.36
C GLY A 34 21.74 2.45 4.39
N GLU A 35 21.10 2.46 3.22
CA GLU A 35 19.71 2.87 3.06
C GLU A 35 18.74 1.85 3.69
N ALA A 36 17.62 2.36 4.21
CA ALA A 36 16.54 1.52 4.74
C ALA A 36 15.75 0.89 3.59
N ALA A 37 15.31 -0.35 3.78
CA ALA A 37 14.47 -1.07 2.83
C ALA A 37 13.14 -1.46 3.49
N VAL A 38 12.07 -1.58 2.72
CA VAL A 38 10.76 -2.01 3.24
C VAL A 38 10.39 -3.34 2.61
N ILE A 39 9.95 -4.30 3.44
CA ILE A 39 9.30 -5.53 3.00
C ILE A 39 7.80 -5.36 3.19
N ILE A 40 7.05 -5.65 2.14
CA ILE A 40 5.59 -5.72 2.14
C ILE A 40 5.13 -7.01 1.44
N SER A 41 3.92 -7.44 1.72
CA SER A 41 3.33 -8.59 1.03
C SER A 41 3.14 -8.26 -0.45
N LEU A 42 3.16 -9.29 -1.32
CA LEU A 42 2.91 -9.10 -2.75
C LEU A 42 1.53 -8.47 -2.98
N ARG A 43 0.54 -8.86 -2.18
CA ARG A 43 -0.82 -8.31 -2.22
C ARG A 43 -0.84 -6.82 -1.89
N GLU A 44 -0.14 -6.40 -0.83
CA GLU A 44 0.01 -4.98 -0.47
C GLU A 44 0.64 -4.20 -1.62
N TYR A 45 1.71 -4.75 -2.20
CA TYR A 45 2.42 -4.12 -3.31
C TYR A 45 1.53 -3.97 -4.54
N GLU A 46 0.76 -5.00 -4.88
CA GLU A 46 -0.20 -4.96 -5.98
C GLU A 46 -1.31 -3.94 -5.73
N SER A 47 -1.89 -3.88 -4.53
CA SER A 47 -2.89 -2.86 -4.18
C SER A 47 -2.33 -1.44 -4.20
N LEU A 48 -1.10 -1.23 -3.72
CA LEU A 48 -0.42 0.07 -3.80
C LEU A 48 -0.11 0.45 -5.24
N LYS A 49 0.33 -0.49 -6.06
CA LYS A 49 0.61 -0.28 -7.48
C LYS A 49 -0.67 0.02 -8.26
N GLU A 50 -1.76 -0.67 -7.96
CA GLU A 50 -3.08 -0.42 -8.56
C GLU A 50 -3.62 0.96 -8.14
N THR A 51 -3.50 1.31 -6.86
CA THR A 51 -3.89 2.64 -6.35
C THR A 51 -3.03 3.75 -6.97
N ALA A 52 -1.71 3.53 -7.07
CA ALA A 52 -0.80 4.46 -7.71
C ALA A 52 -1.09 4.59 -9.22
N TYR A 53 -1.44 3.50 -9.89
CA TYR A 53 -1.83 3.49 -11.30
C TYR A 53 -3.15 4.26 -11.52
N LEU A 54 -4.15 4.03 -10.67
CA LEU A 54 -5.42 4.77 -10.71
C LEU A 54 -5.24 6.25 -10.36
N SER A 55 -4.32 6.58 -9.45
CA SER A 55 -3.99 7.96 -9.04
C SER A 55 -3.05 8.68 -10.00
N ALA A 56 -2.26 7.95 -10.79
CA ALA A 56 -1.34 8.52 -11.78
C ALA A 56 -2.07 9.09 -13.01
N SER A 57 -3.37 8.82 -13.17
CA SER A 57 -4.21 9.51 -14.15
C SER A 57 -4.96 10.67 -13.45
N PRO A 58 -4.43 11.91 -13.49
CA PRO A 58 -5.14 13.09 -12.96
C PRO A 58 -6.51 13.29 -13.61
N ALA A 59 -6.73 12.76 -14.82
CA ALA A 59 -8.03 12.75 -15.47
C ALA A 59 -9.04 11.79 -14.80
N ASN A 60 -8.57 10.66 -14.26
CA ASN A 60 -9.42 9.68 -13.59
C ASN A 60 -9.70 10.07 -12.13
N ALA A 61 -8.71 10.65 -11.45
CA ALA A 61 -8.88 11.23 -10.12
C ALA A 61 -9.87 12.41 -10.13
N ARG A 62 -9.87 13.25 -11.18
CA ARG A 62 -10.90 14.29 -11.38
C ARG A 62 -12.30 13.69 -11.58
N ARG A 63 -12.46 12.72 -12.50
CA ARG A 63 -13.76 12.07 -12.74
C ARG A 63 -14.32 11.39 -11.51
N LEU A 64 -13.48 10.72 -10.71
CA LEU A 64 -13.93 10.06 -9.49
C LEU A 64 -14.37 11.07 -8.43
N ASN A 65 -13.61 12.16 -8.25
CA ASN A 65 -13.99 13.25 -7.36
C ASN A 65 -15.27 13.96 -7.81
N GLU A 66 -15.42 14.24 -9.11
CA GLU A 66 -16.63 14.80 -9.71
C GLU A 66 -17.85 13.90 -9.47
N ALA A 67 -17.73 12.58 -9.70
CA ALA A 67 -18.81 11.63 -9.44
C ALA A 67 -19.18 11.54 -7.94
N VAL A 68 -18.19 11.62 -7.04
CA VAL A 68 -18.42 11.62 -5.59
C VAL A 68 -19.10 12.92 -5.15
N GLU A 69 -18.74 14.07 -5.72
CA GLU A 69 -19.42 15.34 -5.45
C GLU A 69 -20.85 15.36 -6.01
N GLU A 70 -21.09 14.83 -7.21
CA GLU A 70 -22.43 14.69 -7.78
C GLU A 70 -23.33 13.81 -6.91
N LEU A 71 -22.81 12.70 -6.37
CA LEU A 71 -23.54 11.83 -5.45
C LEU A 71 -23.82 12.51 -4.10
N ARG A 72 -22.85 13.25 -3.55
CA ARG A 72 -23.01 14.00 -2.29
C ARG A 72 -24.00 15.16 -2.41
N ASN A 73 -24.09 15.78 -3.57
CA ASN A 73 -25.04 16.85 -3.88
C ASN A 73 -26.44 16.33 -4.28
N GLY A 74 -26.70 15.02 -4.17
CA GLY A 74 -28.01 14.42 -4.42
C GLY A 74 -28.36 14.24 -5.90
N ALA A 75 -27.39 14.38 -6.81
CA ALA A 75 -27.59 14.28 -8.26
C ALA A 75 -27.29 12.89 -8.84
N GLY A 76 -27.20 11.85 -7.98
CA GLY A 76 -27.00 10.46 -8.40
C GLY A 76 -28.15 9.96 -9.27
N ARG A 77 -27.94 9.87 -10.59
CA ARG A 77 -28.89 9.20 -11.48
C ARG A 77 -28.86 7.70 -11.21
N CYS A 78 -29.92 7.21 -10.60
CA CYS A 78 -30.23 5.79 -10.55
C CYS A 78 -30.59 5.36 -11.97
N THR A 79 -29.65 4.73 -12.68
CA THR A 79 -29.95 4.05 -13.93
C THR A 79 -30.60 2.72 -13.61
N THR A 80 -31.90 2.64 -13.85
CA THR A 80 -32.73 1.43 -13.86
C THR A 80 -32.31 0.48 -14.97
#